data_AF-A0A068Y045-F1
#
_entry.id   AF-A0A068Y045-F1
#
_cell.length_a   1.000
_cell.length_b   1.000
_cell.length_c   1.000
_cell.angle_alpha   90.00
_cell.angle_beta   90.00
_cell.angle_gamma   90.00
#
_symmetry.space_group_name_H-M   'P 1'
#
loop_
_entity.id
_entity.type
_entity.pdbx_description
1 polymer ?
#
loop_
_entity_poly.entity_id
_entity_poly.type
_entity_poly.pdbx_seq_one_letter_code
_entity_poly.pdbx_strand_id
1 'polypeptide(L)'
;MLKIIAFVLCVAYCSGERSPELWGSRVVGTPSGPSNTMSFLFRDRWTVRVSNKESVGELTIEDGQCMVNGTIWGSPCTEGNDRANITVKDVSLQNRLDIFTGLEFGAPVSTTVFAPYCEFPKPDKDEVDVQTSFPLSRFVKGQRSFELAFAIGGADSNGTTVFGLNGERACEWKGLKLVRNITNLCTDMEVNGTSDLRVFRITLPSTFGVTYTIFSWGHENSFLTVTVDFTQNGTSPEVAECSKYWEAQRTTSSGPALVHTVAAVLESMLVVTLLTMQGTWWTGEVHHL
;
A
#
# COMPACT_ATOMS: atom_id res chain seq x y z
N MET A 1 -35.50 30.99 9.97
CA MET A 1 -34.42 30.09 10.42
C MET A 1 -34.73 28.60 10.22
N LEU A 2 -35.98 28.15 10.37
CA LEU A 2 -36.37 26.73 10.18
C LEU A 2 -36.15 26.17 8.76
N LYS A 3 -36.29 27.00 7.71
CA LYS A 3 -36.14 26.57 6.30
C LYS A 3 -34.68 26.28 5.89
N ILE A 4 -33.70 26.88 6.56
CA ILE A 4 -32.27 26.70 6.24
C ILE A 4 -31.77 25.36 6.83
N ILE A 5 -32.27 24.99 8.01
CA ILE A 5 -31.93 23.72 8.68
C ILE A 5 -32.44 22.51 7.87
N ALA A 6 -33.63 22.61 7.28
CA ALA A 6 -34.18 21.56 6.40
C ALA A 6 -33.37 21.36 5.12
N PHE A 7 -32.80 22.44 4.55
CA PHE A 7 -31.98 22.35 3.35
C PHE A 7 -30.61 21.70 3.64
N VAL A 8 -29.99 22.04 4.77
CA VAL A 8 -28.70 21.45 5.20
C VAL A 8 -28.87 19.96 5.55
N LEU A 9 -29.97 19.57 6.19
CA LEU A 9 -30.28 18.16 6.45
C LEU A 9 -30.56 17.35 5.17
N CYS A 10 -31.21 17.95 4.16
CA CYS A 10 -31.39 17.30 2.85
C CYS A 10 -30.06 17.12 2.10
N VAL A 11 -29.15 18.10 2.15
CA VAL A 11 -27.83 17.97 1.51
C VAL A 11 -26.98 16.90 2.18
N ALA A 12 -27.03 16.79 3.51
CA ALA A 12 -26.32 15.73 4.27
C ALA A 12 -26.97 14.34 4.12
N TYR A 13 -28.29 14.26 3.91
CA TYR A 13 -29.00 12.99 3.69
C TYR A 13 -28.89 12.50 2.24
N CYS A 14 -28.79 13.40 1.27
CA CYS A 14 -28.57 13.07 -0.15
C CYS A 14 -27.10 12.82 -0.50
N SER A 15 -26.15 13.20 0.36
CA SER A 15 -24.73 12.83 0.25
C SER A 15 -24.40 11.54 1.01
N GLY A 16 -25.36 10.62 1.13
CA GLY A 16 -25.09 9.23 1.47
C GLY A 16 -24.35 8.56 0.31
N GLU A 17 -23.12 9.02 0.06
CA GLU A 17 -22.19 8.37 -0.85
C GLU A 17 -22.00 6.95 -0.31
N ARG A 18 -22.64 5.98 -0.98
CA ARG A 18 -22.32 4.57 -0.75
C ARG A 18 -20.82 4.46 -0.90
N SER A 19 -20.16 3.92 0.13
CA SER A 19 -18.74 3.60 0.05
C SER A 19 -18.50 2.82 -1.26
N PRO A 20 -17.49 3.21 -2.04
CA PRO A 20 -17.26 2.63 -3.35
C PRO A 20 -17.08 1.11 -3.22
N GLU A 21 -17.71 0.37 -4.13
CA GLU A 21 -17.64 -1.09 -4.11
C GLU A 21 -16.25 -1.51 -4.60
N LEU A 22 -15.53 -2.29 -3.78
CA LEU A 22 -14.20 -2.77 -4.15
C LEU A 22 -14.32 -4.13 -4.81
N TRP A 23 -14.10 -4.17 -6.12
CA TRP A 23 -14.23 -5.37 -6.95
C TRP A 23 -13.10 -6.38 -6.79
N GLY A 24 -12.02 -6.05 -6.07
CA GLY A 24 -10.87 -6.93 -5.96
C GLY A 24 -9.82 -6.48 -4.95
N SER A 25 -8.59 -6.38 -5.43
CA SER A 25 -7.37 -6.25 -4.64
C SER A 25 -7.30 -4.96 -3.85
N ARG A 26 -6.74 -5.00 -2.64
CA ARG A 26 -6.69 -3.84 -1.75
C ARG A 26 -5.59 -3.94 -0.70
N VAL A 27 -5.20 -2.80 -0.14
CA VAL A 27 -4.46 -2.72 1.11
C VAL A 27 -5.41 -2.43 2.27
N VAL A 28 -5.24 -3.16 3.37
CA VAL A 28 -5.89 -2.87 4.65
C VAL A 28 -4.86 -2.22 5.57
N GLY A 29 -4.99 -0.90 5.72
CA GLY A 29 -4.08 -0.04 6.49
C GLY A 29 -4.35 0.03 7.99
N THR A 30 -5.50 -0.48 8.44
CA THR A 30 -5.93 -0.38 9.83
C THR A 30 -4.92 -1.04 10.77
N PRO A 31 -4.51 -0.39 11.88
CA PRO A 31 -3.41 -0.88 12.71
C PRO A 31 -3.65 -2.23 13.39
N SER A 32 -4.87 -2.46 13.87
CA SER A 32 -5.25 -3.66 14.62
C SER A 32 -6.76 -3.78 14.72
N GLY A 33 -7.21 -4.96 15.18
CA GLY A 33 -8.63 -5.25 15.36
C GLY A 33 -9.29 -5.71 14.07
N PRO A 34 -10.63 -5.84 14.08
CA PRO A 34 -11.33 -6.47 12.98
C PRO A 34 -11.24 -5.63 11.71
N SER A 35 -11.15 -6.31 10.56
CA SER A 35 -11.30 -5.63 9.28
C SER A 35 -12.75 -5.16 9.10
N ASN A 36 -12.97 -4.19 8.21
CA ASN A 36 -14.29 -4.10 7.57
C ASN A 36 -14.57 -5.39 6.81
N THR A 37 -15.85 -5.72 6.61
CA THR A 37 -16.22 -6.85 5.76
C THR A 37 -15.80 -6.57 4.32
N MET A 38 -14.96 -7.44 3.79
CA MET A 38 -14.43 -7.35 2.43
C MET A 38 -15.25 -8.26 1.52
N SER A 39 -15.90 -7.67 0.52
CA SER A 39 -16.57 -8.41 -0.53
C SER A 39 -15.61 -8.70 -1.68
N PHE A 40 -15.61 -9.95 -2.14
CA PHE A 40 -14.83 -10.42 -3.27
C PHE A 40 -15.73 -11.13 -4.26
N LEU A 41 -15.65 -10.76 -5.54
CA LEU A 41 -16.39 -11.43 -6.60
C LEU A 41 -15.60 -12.61 -7.16
N PHE A 42 -16.31 -13.69 -7.47
CA PHE A 42 -15.79 -14.83 -8.22
C PHE A 42 -16.89 -15.40 -9.11
N ARG A 43 -16.52 -15.98 -10.25
CA ARG A 43 -17.46 -16.60 -11.19
C ARG A 43 -17.31 -18.12 -11.29
N ASP A 44 -16.21 -18.64 -10.79
CA ASP A 44 -15.81 -20.03 -10.89
C ASP A 44 -15.42 -20.58 -9.51
N ARG A 45 -15.09 -21.87 -9.47
CA ARG A 45 -14.51 -22.48 -8.26
C ARG A 45 -13.29 -21.69 -7.81
N TRP A 46 -13.30 -21.34 -6.53
CA TRP A 46 -12.28 -20.50 -5.91
C TRP A 46 -11.61 -21.20 -4.73
N THR A 47 -10.43 -20.70 -4.39
CA THR A 47 -9.70 -21.06 -3.18
C THR A 47 -9.16 -19.77 -2.58
N VAL A 48 -9.43 -19.52 -1.30
CA VAL A 48 -8.80 -18.43 -0.56
C VAL A 48 -7.62 -19.01 0.20
N ARG A 49 -6.43 -18.49 -0.08
CA ARG A 49 -5.26 -18.71 0.77
C ARG A 49 -5.04 -17.48 1.63
N VAL A 50 -4.77 -17.71 2.90
CA VAL A 50 -4.35 -16.66 3.82
C VAL A 50 -3.00 -16.98 4.40
N SER A 51 -2.26 -15.94 4.74
CA SER A 51 -1.01 -16.08 5.47
C SER A 51 -0.92 -15.08 6.61
N ASN A 52 -0.26 -15.54 7.66
CA ASN A 52 0.25 -14.72 8.75
C ASN A 52 1.75 -14.94 8.89
N LYS A 53 2.36 -14.41 9.95
CA LYS A 53 3.80 -14.53 10.21
C LYS A 53 4.28 -15.96 10.40
N GLU A 54 3.39 -16.88 10.80
CA GLU A 54 3.75 -18.22 11.25
C GLU A 54 3.28 -19.33 10.29
N SER A 55 2.28 -19.04 9.45
CA SER A 55 1.56 -20.07 8.70
C SER A 55 0.90 -19.52 7.43
N VAL A 56 0.75 -20.42 6.47
CA VAL A 56 -0.11 -20.27 5.30
C VAL A 56 -1.19 -21.33 5.41
N GLY A 57 -2.44 -20.99 5.12
CA GLY A 57 -3.56 -21.91 5.18
C GLY A 57 -4.64 -21.59 4.17
N GLU A 58 -5.46 -22.59 3.89
CA GLU A 58 -6.69 -22.41 3.12
C GLU A 58 -7.80 -21.95 4.07
N LEU A 59 -8.55 -20.93 3.63
CA LEU A 59 -9.69 -20.41 4.37
C LEU A 59 -10.97 -21.13 3.91
N THR A 60 -11.67 -21.73 4.85
CA THR A 60 -13.02 -22.26 4.67
C THR A 60 -14.04 -21.37 5.38
N ILE A 61 -15.30 -21.42 4.95
CA ILE A 61 -16.40 -20.72 5.61
C ILE A 61 -17.33 -21.76 6.22
N GLU A 62 -17.48 -21.71 7.55
CA GLU A 62 -18.25 -22.67 8.35
C GLU A 62 -19.13 -21.88 9.34
N ASP A 63 -20.45 -22.08 9.30
CA ASP A 63 -21.42 -21.43 10.21
C ASP A 63 -21.24 -19.92 10.39
N GLY A 64 -20.90 -19.20 9.31
CA GLY A 64 -20.70 -17.75 9.35
C GLY A 64 -19.30 -17.29 9.82
N GLN A 65 -18.38 -18.23 10.00
CA GLN A 65 -17.00 -18.01 10.47
C GLN A 65 -16.01 -18.34 9.35
N CYS A 66 -14.93 -17.56 9.26
CA CYS A 66 -13.77 -17.90 8.45
C CYS A 66 -12.84 -18.79 9.28
N MET A 67 -12.60 -19.99 8.81
CA MET A 67 -11.80 -21.00 9.49
C MET A 67 -10.51 -21.26 8.72
N VAL A 68 -9.40 -21.40 9.44
CA VAL A 68 -8.09 -21.75 8.88
C VAL A 68 -7.46 -22.78 9.81
N ASN A 69 -7.16 -23.97 9.29
CA ASN A 69 -6.61 -25.08 10.08
C ASN A 69 -7.40 -25.35 11.39
N GLY A 70 -8.73 -25.26 11.33
CA GLY A 70 -9.63 -25.47 12.48
C GLY A 70 -9.69 -24.31 13.49
N THR A 71 -9.03 -23.19 13.24
CA THR A 71 -9.05 -21.99 14.10
C THR A 71 -9.89 -20.89 13.46
N ILE A 72 -10.64 -20.15 14.28
CA ILE A 72 -11.41 -18.98 13.83
C ILE A 72 -10.44 -17.85 13.43
N TRP A 73 -10.40 -17.56 12.14
CA TRP A 73 -9.63 -16.48 11.55
C TRP A 73 -10.41 -15.16 11.52
N GLY A 74 -11.74 -15.23 11.43
CA GLY A 74 -12.60 -14.06 11.48
C GLY A 74 -14.10 -14.34 11.32
N SER A 75 -14.92 -13.30 11.49
CA SER A 75 -16.38 -13.34 11.37
C SER A 75 -16.92 -11.90 11.31
N PRO A 76 -18.02 -11.61 10.58
CA PRO A 76 -18.83 -12.52 9.78
C PRO A 76 -18.16 -12.90 8.46
N CYS A 77 -18.36 -14.15 8.05
CA CYS A 77 -17.96 -14.67 6.76
C CYS A 77 -19.14 -15.36 6.07
N THR A 78 -19.34 -15.08 4.78
CA THR A 78 -20.45 -15.65 4.02
C THR A 78 -20.00 -15.98 2.62
N GLU A 79 -20.48 -17.11 2.11
CA GLU A 79 -20.36 -17.49 0.72
C GLU A 79 -21.73 -17.34 0.04
N GLY A 80 -21.75 -16.60 -1.07
CA GLY A 80 -22.86 -16.53 -2.00
C GLY A 80 -22.46 -17.11 -3.36
N ASN A 81 -23.39 -17.12 -4.32
CA ASN A 81 -23.19 -17.76 -5.62
C ASN A 81 -22.03 -17.15 -6.45
N ASP A 82 -21.75 -15.86 -6.28
CA ASP A 82 -20.77 -15.09 -7.07
C ASP A 82 -19.90 -14.17 -6.20
N ARG A 83 -20.00 -14.31 -4.89
CA ARG A 83 -19.35 -13.41 -3.93
C ARG A 83 -19.06 -14.10 -2.61
N ALA A 84 -17.89 -13.84 -2.05
CA ALA A 84 -17.61 -14.10 -0.64
C ALA A 84 -17.48 -12.76 0.09
N ASN A 85 -18.02 -12.73 1.30
CA ASN A 85 -17.74 -11.67 2.25
C ASN A 85 -16.86 -12.24 3.33
N ILE A 86 -15.71 -11.62 3.57
CA ILE A 86 -14.71 -12.07 4.52
C ILE A 86 -14.43 -10.92 5.49
N THR A 87 -14.51 -11.20 6.77
CA THR A 87 -14.13 -10.28 7.83
C THR A 87 -13.05 -10.94 8.66
N VAL A 88 -11.93 -10.26 8.88
CA VAL A 88 -10.81 -10.76 9.69
C VAL A 88 -11.03 -10.34 11.13
N LYS A 89 -10.69 -11.20 12.10
CA LYS A 89 -10.77 -10.86 13.52
C LYS A 89 -9.76 -9.79 13.95
N ASP A 90 -8.51 -9.93 13.51
CA ASP A 90 -7.45 -8.96 13.78
C ASP A 90 -6.51 -8.87 12.58
N VAL A 91 -6.49 -7.70 11.94
CA VAL A 91 -5.67 -7.40 10.75
C VAL A 91 -4.18 -7.35 11.07
N SER A 92 -3.80 -7.03 12.31
CA SER A 92 -2.39 -6.93 12.73
C SER A 92 -1.67 -8.28 12.78
N LEU A 93 -2.46 -9.37 12.84
CA LEU A 93 -1.98 -10.73 12.87
C LEU A 93 -1.88 -11.35 11.49
N GLN A 94 -2.30 -10.65 10.43
CA GLN A 94 -2.31 -11.18 9.07
C GLN A 94 -1.25 -10.51 8.22
N ASN A 95 -0.77 -11.24 7.24
CA ASN A 95 0.08 -10.70 6.19
C ASN A 95 -0.73 -10.51 4.92
N ARG A 96 -1.49 -11.54 4.53
CA ARG A 96 -2.09 -11.58 3.20
C ARG A 96 -3.32 -12.48 3.09
N LEU A 97 -4.19 -12.13 2.17
CA LEU A 97 -5.28 -12.97 1.67
C LEU A 97 -5.28 -12.93 0.14
N ASP A 98 -5.21 -14.08 -0.49
CA ASP A 98 -5.22 -14.24 -1.94
C ASP A 98 -6.36 -15.14 -2.38
N ILE A 99 -7.07 -14.71 -3.42
CA ILE A 99 -8.15 -15.48 -4.03
C ILE A 99 -7.66 -16.04 -5.33
N PHE A 100 -7.64 -17.36 -5.44
CA PHE A 100 -7.32 -18.08 -6.65
C PHE A 100 -8.62 -18.59 -7.26
N THR A 101 -8.69 -18.56 -8.58
CA THR A 101 -9.67 -19.31 -9.36
C THR A 101 -8.93 -20.38 -10.14
N GLY A 102 -9.63 -21.33 -10.75
CA GLY A 102 -9.02 -22.42 -11.54
C GLY A 102 -8.23 -21.98 -12.79
N LEU A 103 -7.86 -20.71 -12.92
CA LEU A 103 -7.09 -20.16 -14.03
C LEU A 103 -5.64 -20.68 -14.03
N GLU A 104 -5.14 -20.98 -15.24
CA GLU A 104 -3.91 -21.71 -15.53
C GLU A 104 -2.63 -21.13 -14.93
N PHE A 105 -2.62 -19.83 -14.61
CA PHE A 105 -1.40 -19.11 -14.27
C PHE A 105 -1.01 -19.20 -12.78
N GLY A 106 -1.87 -19.78 -11.92
CA GLY A 106 -1.58 -19.92 -10.49
C GLY A 106 -1.37 -18.60 -9.74
N ALA A 107 -1.63 -17.45 -10.38
CA ALA A 107 -1.68 -16.15 -9.72
C ALA A 107 -3.09 -15.90 -9.18
N PRO A 108 -3.21 -15.15 -8.08
CA PRO A 108 -4.52 -14.77 -7.58
C PRO A 108 -5.25 -13.88 -8.56
N VAL A 109 -6.59 -13.90 -8.51
CA VAL A 109 -7.47 -12.91 -9.16
C VAL A 109 -7.74 -11.71 -8.26
N SER A 110 -7.46 -11.82 -6.98
CA SER A 110 -7.55 -10.74 -6.00
C SER A 110 -6.54 -10.95 -4.88
N THR A 111 -5.89 -9.88 -4.47
CA THR A 111 -4.89 -9.85 -3.40
C THR A 111 -5.27 -8.78 -2.39
N THR A 112 -5.38 -9.19 -1.13
CA THR A 112 -5.49 -8.28 0.00
C THR A 112 -4.19 -8.33 0.79
N VAL A 113 -3.54 -7.18 0.93
CA VAL A 113 -2.34 -7.01 1.78
C VAL A 113 -2.76 -6.35 3.07
N PHE A 114 -2.42 -6.96 4.20
CA PHE A 114 -2.60 -6.35 5.52
C PHE A 114 -1.31 -5.64 5.89
N ALA A 115 -1.36 -4.30 5.91
CA ALA A 115 -0.21 -3.45 6.17
C ALA A 115 -0.59 -2.43 7.25
N PRO A 116 -0.48 -2.79 8.54
CA PRO A 116 -0.76 -1.87 9.64
C PRO A 116 -0.05 -0.52 9.45
N TYR A 117 -0.78 0.58 9.65
CA TYR A 117 -0.30 1.96 9.42
C TYR A 117 0.11 2.26 7.97
N CYS A 118 -0.23 1.37 7.02
CA CYS A 118 0.25 1.39 5.65
C CYS A 118 1.78 1.40 5.55
N GLU A 119 2.42 0.63 6.42
CA GLU A 119 3.86 0.37 6.36
C GLU A 119 4.11 -0.80 5.41
N PHE A 120 4.81 -0.50 4.31
CA PHE A 120 5.24 -1.51 3.35
C PHE A 120 6.72 -1.82 3.60
N PRO A 121 7.06 -3.06 3.97
CA PRO A 121 8.46 -3.43 4.11
C PRO A 121 9.14 -3.37 2.75
N LYS A 122 10.45 -3.07 2.75
CA LYS A 122 11.26 -3.23 1.55
C LYS A 122 11.21 -4.70 1.12
N PRO A 123 10.94 -5.02 -0.15
CA PRO A 123 10.88 -6.40 -0.61
C PRO A 123 12.26 -7.04 -0.57
N ASP A 124 12.29 -8.33 -0.26
CA ASP A 124 13.47 -9.15 -0.47
C ASP A 124 13.74 -9.34 -1.98
N LYS A 125 14.91 -9.87 -2.30
CA LYS A 125 15.28 -10.18 -3.68
C LYS A 125 14.24 -11.09 -4.31
N ASP A 126 13.78 -10.71 -5.51
CA ASP A 126 12.77 -11.42 -6.29
C ASP A 126 11.37 -11.49 -5.62
N GLU A 127 11.09 -10.60 -4.64
CA GLU A 127 9.76 -10.41 -4.07
C GLU A 127 9.09 -9.13 -4.57
N VAL A 128 7.76 -9.13 -4.65
CA VAL A 128 7.00 -7.99 -5.17
C VAL A 128 7.04 -6.80 -4.22
N ASP A 129 7.20 -5.60 -4.80
CA ASP A 129 7.09 -4.34 -4.07
C ASP A 129 5.64 -3.85 -4.07
N VAL A 130 4.98 -3.93 -2.92
CA VAL A 130 3.58 -3.47 -2.77
C VAL A 130 3.49 -1.95 -2.92
N GLN A 131 4.49 -1.23 -2.42
CA GLN A 131 4.47 0.24 -2.41
C GLN A 131 4.44 0.84 -3.82
N THR A 132 5.21 0.29 -4.76
CA THR A 132 5.21 0.75 -6.16
C THR A 132 3.87 0.51 -6.85
N SER A 133 3.17 -0.57 -6.48
CA SER A 133 1.88 -0.93 -7.09
C SER A 133 0.68 -0.22 -6.45
N PHE A 134 0.85 0.28 -5.24
CA PHE A 134 -0.19 0.97 -4.48
C PHE A 134 -0.75 2.20 -5.23
N PRO A 135 -2.08 2.43 -5.21
CA PRO A 135 -3.13 1.58 -4.64
C PRO A 135 -3.42 0.33 -5.48
N LEU A 136 -3.83 -0.76 -4.82
CA LEU A 136 -4.17 -2.03 -5.49
C LEU A 136 -5.58 -2.01 -6.10
N SER A 137 -6.45 -1.10 -5.68
CA SER A 137 -7.72 -0.76 -6.35
C SER A 137 -7.63 0.65 -6.94
N ARG A 138 -7.95 0.79 -8.22
CA ARG A 138 -7.91 2.07 -8.95
C ARG A 138 -9.22 2.36 -9.63
N PHE A 139 -9.70 3.60 -9.50
CA PHE A 139 -10.95 4.07 -10.10
C PHE A 139 -10.63 5.08 -11.21
N VAL A 140 -10.89 4.70 -12.47
CA VAL A 140 -10.39 5.45 -13.64
C VAL A 140 -11.50 5.99 -14.54
N LYS A 141 -12.77 5.94 -14.12
CA LYS A 141 -13.88 6.50 -14.90
C LYS A 141 -13.63 7.96 -15.26
N GLY A 142 -13.77 8.26 -16.55
CA GLY A 142 -13.58 9.60 -17.11
C GLY A 142 -12.13 9.96 -17.43
N GLN A 143 -11.15 9.12 -17.08
CA GLN A 143 -9.77 9.30 -17.51
C GLN A 143 -9.61 8.84 -18.96
N ARG A 144 -8.74 9.48 -19.75
CA ARG A 144 -8.40 9.02 -21.11
C ARG A 144 -7.41 7.86 -21.09
N SER A 145 -6.47 7.93 -20.16
CA SER A 145 -5.43 6.93 -19.91
C SER A 145 -5.02 6.99 -18.44
N PHE A 146 -4.41 5.92 -17.95
CA PHE A 146 -3.93 5.79 -16.59
C PHE A 146 -2.59 5.04 -16.58
N GLU A 147 -1.76 5.31 -15.58
CA GLU A 147 -0.49 4.62 -15.37
C GLU A 147 -0.62 3.57 -14.26
N LEU A 148 -0.01 2.41 -14.50
CA LEU A 148 0.30 1.42 -13.48
C LEU A 148 1.81 1.27 -13.39
N ALA A 149 2.29 1.05 -12.16
CA ALA A 149 3.69 0.74 -11.90
C ALA A 149 3.75 -0.52 -11.06
N PHE A 150 4.76 -1.35 -11.32
CA PHE A 150 5.02 -2.57 -10.60
C PHE A 150 6.52 -2.67 -10.36
N ALA A 151 6.92 -3.28 -9.24
CA ALA A 151 8.33 -3.52 -8.98
C ALA A 151 8.56 -4.84 -8.26
N ILE A 152 9.80 -5.30 -8.36
CA ILE A 152 10.30 -6.51 -7.70
C ILE A 152 11.69 -6.23 -7.12
N GLY A 153 11.99 -6.79 -5.95
CA GLY A 153 13.24 -6.57 -5.24
C GLY A 153 14.46 -7.14 -5.98
N GLY A 154 15.62 -6.52 -5.73
CA GLY A 154 16.92 -6.87 -6.29
C GLY A 154 17.17 -6.22 -7.65
N ALA A 155 17.74 -5.02 -7.67
CA ALA A 155 18.09 -4.26 -8.88
C ALA A 155 18.97 -5.05 -9.85
N ASP A 156 19.91 -5.82 -9.32
CA ASP A 156 20.87 -6.64 -10.08
C ASP A 156 20.45 -8.11 -10.20
N SER A 157 19.25 -8.46 -9.72
CA SER A 157 18.78 -9.84 -9.82
C SER A 157 18.48 -10.24 -11.27
N ASN A 158 18.75 -11.51 -11.58
CA ASN A 158 18.43 -12.13 -12.86
C ASN A 158 17.21 -13.07 -12.76
N GLY A 159 16.41 -12.94 -11.69
CA GLY A 159 15.17 -13.69 -11.49
C GLY A 159 14.16 -13.42 -12.61
N THR A 160 13.22 -14.36 -12.79
CA THR A 160 12.14 -14.23 -13.76
C THR A 160 11.02 -13.38 -13.16
N THR A 161 10.31 -12.60 -13.96
CA THR A 161 9.11 -11.88 -13.50
C THR A 161 8.06 -11.94 -14.58
N VAL A 162 6.79 -12.03 -14.17
CA VAL A 162 5.66 -12.14 -15.07
C VAL A 162 4.64 -11.05 -14.79
N PHE A 163 4.10 -10.51 -15.86
CA PHE A 163 2.93 -9.64 -15.87
C PHE A 163 1.79 -10.35 -16.57
N GLY A 164 0.60 -10.33 -15.97
CA GLY A 164 -0.60 -10.93 -16.52
C GLY A 164 -1.76 -9.96 -16.59
N LEU A 165 -2.67 -10.25 -17.52
CA LEU A 165 -3.90 -9.52 -17.76
C LEU A 165 -5.07 -10.51 -17.65
N ASN A 166 -6.00 -10.25 -16.73
CA ASN A 166 -7.18 -11.10 -16.50
C ASN A 166 -6.86 -12.59 -16.32
N GLY A 167 -5.75 -12.90 -15.64
CA GLY A 167 -5.32 -14.27 -15.37
C GLY A 167 -4.48 -14.92 -16.48
N GLU A 168 -4.28 -14.26 -17.62
CA GLU A 168 -3.41 -14.73 -18.69
C GLU A 168 -2.04 -14.05 -18.64
N ARG A 169 -0.96 -14.82 -18.87
CA ARG A 169 0.39 -14.28 -19.00
C ARG A 169 0.44 -13.34 -20.20
N ALA A 170 0.79 -12.07 -19.99
CA ALA A 170 0.99 -11.10 -21.04
C ALA A 170 2.48 -10.95 -21.38
N CYS A 171 3.33 -10.87 -20.36
CA CYS A 171 4.74 -10.54 -20.52
C CYS A 171 5.61 -11.28 -19.51
N GLU A 172 6.86 -11.55 -19.90
CA GLU A 172 7.85 -12.21 -19.07
C GLU A 172 9.21 -11.55 -19.25
N TRP A 173 9.90 -11.36 -18.13
CA TRP A 173 11.24 -10.80 -18.09
C TRP A 173 12.19 -11.77 -17.41
N LYS A 174 13.47 -11.66 -17.79
CA LYS A 174 14.59 -12.25 -17.06
C LYS A 174 15.54 -11.12 -16.66
N GLY A 175 15.66 -10.88 -15.36
CA GLY A 175 16.27 -9.65 -14.85
C GLY A 175 15.51 -8.44 -15.38
N LEU A 176 16.19 -7.56 -16.10
CA LEU A 176 15.59 -6.35 -16.68
C LEU A 176 15.01 -6.57 -18.09
N LYS A 177 15.41 -7.65 -18.75
CA LYS A 177 15.18 -7.85 -20.18
C LYS A 177 13.88 -8.58 -20.43
N LEU A 178 13.05 -7.99 -21.29
CA LEU A 178 11.83 -8.60 -21.78
C LEU A 178 12.19 -9.81 -22.65
N VAL A 179 11.76 -10.99 -22.23
CA VAL A 179 12.00 -12.25 -22.96
C VAL A 179 10.76 -12.78 -23.66
N ARG A 180 9.57 -12.31 -23.23
CA ARG A 180 8.29 -12.65 -23.87
C ARG A 180 7.34 -11.47 -23.85
N ASN A 181 6.70 -11.19 -24.98
CA ASN A 181 5.71 -10.12 -25.12
C ASN A 181 4.55 -10.60 -26.00
N ILE A 182 3.41 -10.93 -25.39
CA ILE A 182 2.22 -11.44 -26.10
C ILE A 182 1.32 -10.28 -26.56
N THR A 183 1.25 -9.20 -25.78
CA THR A 183 0.24 -8.14 -25.96
C THR A 183 0.81 -6.86 -26.59
N ASN A 184 2.11 -6.80 -26.89
CA ASN A 184 2.86 -5.61 -27.32
C ASN A 184 2.81 -4.43 -26.32
N LEU A 185 2.33 -4.67 -25.09
CA LEU A 185 2.18 -3.65 -24.05
C LEU A 185 3.47 -3.43 -23.24
N CYS A 186 4.44 -4.31 -23.39
CA CYS A 186 5.57 -4.40 -22.47
C CYS A 186 6.87 -3.90 -23.08
N THR A 187 7.68 -3.32 -22.20
CA THR A 187 9.05 -2.84 -22.44
C THR A 187 9.99 -3.51 -21.46
N ASP A 188 11.29 -3.32 -21.65
CA ASP A 188 12.28 -3.66 -20.62
C ASP A 188 11.95 -2.95 -19.29
N MET A 189 12.34 -3.56 -18.18
CA MET A 189 12.25 -2.93 -16.86
C MET A 189 13.36 -1.90 -16.66
N GLU A 190 13.08 -0.93 -15.80
CA GLU A 190 14.01 0.09 -15.35
C GLU A 190 14.69 -0.33 -14.04
N VAL A 191 15.96 0.02 -13.88
CA VAL A 191 16.69 -0.16 -12.62
C VAL A 191 16.42 1.03 -11.72
N ASN A 192 16.01 0.76 -10.48
CA ASN A 192 16.07 1.72 -9.39
C ASN A 192 17.09 1.23 -8.35
N GLY A 193 18.36 1.64 -8.52
CA GLY A 193 19.45 1.21 -7.65
C GLY A 193 19.37 1.77 -6.22
N THR A 194 18.71 2.91 -6.02
CA THR A 194 18.55 3.51 -4.68
C THR A 194 17.60 2.69 -3.80
N SER A 195 16.50 2.22 -4.37
CA SER A 195 15.55 1.35 -3.68
C SER A 195 15.86 -0.13 -3.84
N ASP A 196 16.87 -0.48 -4.65
CA ASP A 196 17.23 -1.86 -5.01
C ASP A 196 16.05 -2.62 -5.66
N LEU A 197 15.43 -1.99 -6.66
CA LEU A 197 14.25 -2.49 -7.36
C LEU A 197 14.46 -2.58 -8.88
N ARG A 198 13.74 -3.50 -9.50
CA ARG A 198 13.47 -3.50 -10.95
C ARG A 198 12.02 -3.10 -11.17
N VAL A 199 11.78 -2.09 -11.98
CA VAL A 199 10.48 -1.41 -12.09
C VAL A 199 9.93 -1.55 -13.51
N PHE A 200 8.66 -1.93 -13.62
CA PHE A 200 7.89 -1.91 -14.85
C PHE A 200 6.79 -0.85 -14.76
N ARG A 201 6.70 0.03 -15.76
CA ARG A 201 5.65 1.03 -15.87
C ARG A 201 4.89 0.83 -17.17
N ILE A 202 3.58 1.04 -17.10
CA ILE A 202 2.71 0.94 -18.25
C ILE A 202 1.64 2.02 -18.21
N THR A 203 1.45 2.70 -19.33
CA THR A 203 0.31 3.59 -19.54
C THR A 203 -0.71 2.88 -20.42
N LEU A 204 -1.95 2.79 -19.94
CA LEU A 204 -3.02 2.10 -20.61
C LEU A 204 -4.13 3.11 -20.98
N PRO A 205 -4.76 2.96 -22.16
CA PRO A 205 -5.97 3.71 -22.45
C PRO A 205 -7.11 3.22 -21.56
N SER A 206 -8.05 4.11 -21.26
CA SER A 206 -9.32 3.68 -20.68
C SER A 206 -10.11 2.88 -21.72
N THR A 207 -10.63 1.74 -21.28
CA THR A 207 -11.43 0.84 -22.11
C THR A 207 -12.91 1.09 -21.86
N PHE A 208 -13.72 1.14 -22.93
CA PHE A 208 -15.17 1.23 -22.83
C PHE A 208 -15.81 -0.17 -22.84
N GLY A 209 -16.89 -0.36 -22.08
CA GLY A 209 -17.67 -1.61 -22.06
C GLY A 209 -17.11 -2.72 -21.17
N VAL A 210 -16.02 -2.48 -20.44
CA VAL A 210 -15.47 -3.38 -19.43
C VAL A 210 -15.69 -2.75 -18.05
N THR A 211 -16.20 -3.51 -17.09
CA THR A 211 -16.43 -3.01 -15.72
C THR A 211 -15.11 -2.80 -14.99
N TYR A 212 -14.26 -3.82 -14.97
CA TYR A 212 -12.94 -3.79 -14.35
C TYR A 212 -11.97 -4.73 -15.07
N THR A 213 -10.68 -4.52 -14.87
CA THR A 213 -9.58 -5.38 -15.34
C THR A 213 -8.67 -5.72 -14.17
N ILE A 214 -8.17 -6.95 -14.15
CA ILE A 214 -7.20 -7.43 -13.16
C ILE A 214 -5.82 -7.53 -13.82
N PHE A 215 -4.82 -6.92 -13.20
CA PHE A 215 -3.43 -7.02 -13.58
C PHE A 215 -2.69 -7.82 -12.52
N SER A 216 -2.02 -8.89 -12.90
CA SER A 216 -1.17 -9.67 -12.00
C SER A 216 0.30 -9.37 -12.26
N TRP A 217 1.09 -9.38 -11.19
CA TRP A 217 2.52 -9.11 -11.23
C TRP A 217 3.25 -10.01 -10.26
N GLY A 218 4.40 -10.56 -10.65
CA GLY A 218 5.35 -11.13 -9.71
C GLY A 218 6.12 -12.36 -10.20
N HIS A 219 6.57 -13.17 -9.26
CA HIS A 219 7.49 -14.28 -9.44
C HIS A 219 7.17 -15.43 -8.47
N GLU A 220 7.05 -16.65 -9.00
CA GLU A 220 6.86 -17.91 -8.25
C GLU A 220 5.78 -17.93 -7.16
N ASN A 221 6.09 -17.51 -5.94
CA ASN A 221 5.16 -17.46 -4.79
C ASN A 221 4.94 -16.03 -4.29
N SER A 222 5.63 -15.05 -4.87
CA SER A 222 5.50 -13.63 -4.57
C SER A 222 4.79 -12.95 -5.74
N PHE A 223 3.49 -12.71 -5.60
CA PHE A 223 2.70 -12.00 -6.60
C PHE A 223 1.98 -10.82 -5.98
N LEU A 224 1.36 -9.97 -6.77
CA LEU A 224 0.26 -9.12 -6.33
C LEU A 224 -0.68 -8.91 -7.51
N THR A 225 -1.86 -8.39 -7.20
CA THR A 225 -2.81 -7.99 -8.21
C THR A 225 -3.24 -6.55 -8.01
N VAL A 226 -3.44 -5.84 -9.12
CA VAL A 226 -4.05 -4.51 -9.15
C VAL A 226 -5.35 -4.63 -9.93
N THR A 227 -6.44 -4.18 -9.32
CA THR A 227 -7.76 -4.10 -9.93
C THR A 227 -8.01 -2.67 -10.39
N VAL A 228 -8.32 -2.49 -11.68
CA VAL A 228 -8.70 -1.20 -12.25
C VAL A 228 -10.18 -1.23 -12.61
N ASP A 229 -10.97 -0.36 -12.01
CA ASP A 229 -12.39 -0.19 -12.24
C ASP A 229 -12.66 1.03 -13.13
N PHE A 230 -13.35 0.79 -14.26
CA PHE A 230 -13.69 1.79 -15.26
C PHE A 230 -15.05 2.47 -15.01
N THR A 231 -15.83 1.99 -14.04
CA THR A 231 -17.18 2.44 -13.71
C THR A 231 -17.25 3.40 -12.53
N GLN A 232 -16.21 3.42 -11.70
CA GLN A 232 -16.07 4.32 -10.55
C GLN A 232 -14.98 5.37 -10.80
N ASN A 233 -15.15 6.55 -10.20
CA ASN A 233 -14.16 7.62 -10.14
C ASN A 233 -13.81 7.92 -8.68
N GLY A 234 -12.85 8.82 -8.47
CA GLY A 234 -12.43 9.26 -7.14
C GLY A 234 -11.25 8.46 -6.60
N THR A 235 -11.01 8.62 -5.30
CA THR A 235 -9.87 8.04 -4.60
C THR A 235 -10.24 6.69 -4.00
N SER A 236 -9.39 5.67 -4.21
CA SER A 236 -9.59 4.36 -3.59
C SER A 236 -9.58 4.49 -2.05
N PRO A 237 -10.48 3.80 -1.32
CA PRO A 237 -10.54 3.84 0.14
C PRO A 237 -9.22 3.55 0.84
N GLU A 238 -8.38 2.68 0.26
CA GLU A 238 -7.06 2.37 0.83
C GLU A 238 -6.13 3.60 0.83
N VAL A 239 -6.22 4.46 -0.19
CA VAL A 239 -5.45 5.71 -0.24
C VAL A 239 -5.93 6.64 0.84
N ALA A 240 -7.25 6.82 0.98
CA ALA A 240 -7.83 7.69 2.00
C ALA A 240 -7.50 7.22 3.43
N GLU A 241 -7.41 5.90 3.66
CA GLU A 241 -6.97 5.34 4.93
C GLU A 241 -5.47 5.59 5.16
N CYS A 242 -4.60 5.25 4.20
CA CYS A 242 -3.16 5.39 4.33
C CYS A 242 -2.70 6.84 4.48
N SER A 243 -3.35 7.79 3.80
CA SER A 243 -3.03 9.20 3.90
C SER A 243 -3.08 9.73 5.34
N LYS A 244 -3.98 9.20 6.18
CA LYS A 244 -4.08 9.60 7.60
C LYS A 244 -2.79 9.34 8.36
N TYR A 245 -2.15 8.19 8.11
CA TYR A 245 -0.93 7.78 8.82
C TYR A 245 0.30 8.53 8.29
N TRP A 246 0.41 8.72 6.98
CA TRP A 246 1.52 9.46 6.38
C TRP A 246 1.48 10.97 6.67
N GLU A 247 0.29 11.55 6.82
CA GLU A 247 0.13 12.93 7.31
C GLU A 247 0.57 13.06 8.75
N ALA A 248 0.12 12.15 9.62
CA ALA A 248 0.53 12.13 11.02
C ALA A 248 2.06 12.02 11.17
N GLN A 249 2.69 11.10 10.44
CA GLN A 249 4.16 10.93 10.42
C GLN A 249 4.89 12.20 9.94
N ARG A 250 4.37 12.91 8.94
CA ARG A 250 4.94 14.18 8.50
C ARG A 250 4.84 15.24 9.58
N THR A 251 3.71 15.34 10.28
CA THR A 251 3.51 16.34 11.34
C THR A 251 4.35 16.07 12.59
N THR A 252 4.61 14.81 12.93
CA THR A 252 5.50 14.45 14.06
C THR A 252 6.97 14.61 13.70
N SER A 253 7.35 14.32 12.44
CA SER A 253 8.68 14.62 11.91
C SER A 253 8.96 16.12 11.78
N SER A 254 7.93 16.96 11.65
CA SER A 254 8.04 18.42 11.57
C SER A 254 7.77 19.12 12.91
N GLY A 255 7.75 18.40 14.04
CA GLY A 255 7.77 19.02 15.37
C GLY A 255 8.94 19.99 15.50
N PRO A 256 8.81 21.09 16.27
CA PRO A 256 9.77 22.18 16.24
C PRO A 256 11.15 21.60 16.55
N ALA A 257 12.10 21.77 15.61
CA ALA A 257 13.50 21.59 15.89
C ALA A 257 13.76 22.27 17.23
N LEU A 258 14.24 21.48 18.19
CA LEU A 258 14.53 21.91 19.53
C LEU A 258 15.52 23.09 19.45
N VAL A 259 15.03 24.34 19.39
CA VAL A 259 15.85 25.57 19.50
C VAL A 259 16.30 25.77 20.97
N HIS A 260 16.51 24.66 21.68
CA HIS A 260 16.92 24.61 23.07
C HIS A 260 18.22 23.81 23.22
N THR A 261 19.20 24.03 22.33
CA THR A 261 20.60 23.72 22.65
C THR A 261 21.64 24.50 21.83
N VAL A 262 21.32 25.71 21.37
CA VAL A 262 22.35 26.62 20.78
C VAL A 262 22.50 27.91 21.58
N ALA A 263 21.44 28.39 22.25
CA ALA A 263 21.57 29.56 23.14
C ALA A 263 22.45 29.27 24.37
N ALA A 264 22.37 28.06 24.96
CA ALA A 264 23.19 27.70 26.12
C ALA A 264 24.68 27.52 25.78
N VAL A 265 25.02 27.11 24.55
CA VAL A 265 26.43 26.97 24.13
C VAL A 265 27.03 28.33 23.76
N LEU A 266 26.24 29.25 23.18
CA LEU A 266 26.72 30.61 22.90
C LEU A 266 26.90 31.46 24.16
N GLU A 267 26.04 31.34 25.18
CA GLU A 267 26.29 32.04 26.46
C GLU A 267 27.50 31.46 27.21
N SER A 268 27.72 30.15 27.12
CA SER A 268 28.91 29.50 27.72
C SER A 268 30.20 29.94 27.03
N MET A 269 30.20 30.14 25.70
CA MET A 269 31.39 30.57 24.96
C MET A 269 31.70 32.06 25.17
N LEU A 270 30.70 32.92 25.38
CA LEU A 270 30.89 34.34 25.71
C LEU A 270 31.49 34.55 27.11
N VAL A 271 31.12 33.74 28.10
CA VAL A 271 31.71 33.82 29.45
C VAL A 271 33.18 33.37 29.46
N VAL A 272 33.55 32.37 28.63
CA VAL A 272 34.95 31.88 28.54
C VAL A 272 35.86 32.86 27.79
N THR A 273 35.34 33.66 26.85
CA THR A 273 36.15 34.72 26.20
C THR A 273 36.34 35.96 27.07
N LEU A 274 35.39 36.29 27.95
CA LEU A 274 35.54 37.42 28.88
C LEU A 274 36.47 37.13 30.07
N LEU A 275 36.54 35.88 30.54
CA LEU A 275 37.43 35.49 31.65
C LEU A 275 38.91 35.33 31.24
N THR A 276 39.21 35.13 29.96
CA THR A 276 40.60 35.05 29.46
C THR A 276 41.19 36.43 29.11
N MET A 277 40.38 37.49 29.03
CA MET A 277 40.86 38.87 28.81
C MET A 277 41.11 39.67 30.11
N GLN A 278 40.76 39.15 31.28
CA GLN A 278 41.00 39.80 32.58
C GLN A 278 42.27 39.30 33.31
N GLY A 279 43.07 38.42 32.68
CA GLY A 279 44.20 37.73 33.31
C GLY A 279 45.60 38.29 33.01
N THR A 280 45.76 39.46 32.39
CA THR A 280 47.09 39.95 31.96
C THR A 280 47.34 41.45 32.19
N TRP A 281 47.01 42.01 33.35
CA TRP A 281 47.55 43.33 33.75
C TRP A 281 47.71 43.45 35.27
N TRP A 282 48.83 42.97 35.81
CA TRP A 282 49.37 43.41 37.11
C TRP A 282 50.90 43.22 37.13
N THR A 283 51.65 44.26 36.78
CA THR A 283 52.94 44.62 37.41
C THR A 283 53.27 46.09 37.11
N GLY A 284 53.61 46.86 38.15
CA GLY A 284 54.30 48.16 38.04
C GLY A 284 53.46 49.35 38.50
N GLU A 285 53.22 49.50 39.81
CA GLU A 285 53.98 50.37 40.73
C GLU A 285 53.79 51.89 40.54
N VAL A 286 53.28 52.48 41.62
CA VAL A 286 53.04 53.91 41.90
C VAL A 286 54.30 54.48 42.56
N HIS A 287 54.71 55.72 42.26
CA HIS A 287 54.92 56.76 43.30
C HIS A 287 55.26 58.14 42.73
N HIS A 288 54.63 59.12 43.38
CA HIS A 288 54.77 60.57 43.27
C HIS A 288 56.15 61.11 43.69
N LEU A 289 56.70 62.07 42.93
CA LEU A 289 56.82 63.51 43.24
C LEU A 289 57.72 64.19 42.20
#